data_AF-A0A381XNI8-F1
#
_entry.id   AF-A0A381XNI8-F1
#
_cell.length_a   1.000
_cell.length_b   1.000
_cell.length_c   1.000
_cell.angle_alpha   90.00
_cell.angle_beta   90.00
_cell.angle_gamma   90.00
#
_symmetry.space_group_name_H-M   'P 1'
#
loop_
_entity.id
_entity.type
_entity.pdbx_description
1 polymer ?
#
loop_
_entity_poly.entity_id
_entity_poly.type
_entity_poly.pdbx_seq_one_letter_code
_entity_poly.pdbx_strand_id
1 'polypeptide(L)'
;IEMISEKGLVSGISMAIESGNPKIRKLLLDRHESNDTIIDAINNVKRNNIPLRTQSIIGLPVLRPSQVVNPSQSKLSLIDKDGEEYYYDDPIQESLTCLELVCKSGFGKEDYYWNALYSPFPGTPLGDYAVAAGFADDDTDAHAYQFTTDSGLHCFKGITLKRQIAFSQTSNFFSHFKNGKDLMVLFLYGNNSFKLIDFAEFIESRSEFFKHHERPTQFRIIPNIDRKMMFNFFDDVYSDKEEKFKSINIKLVDYYLGLLDGLVLAAKIADKYYKFEEQEKEFTLADLYRVERVHYYDNNYNMSYIPDRFESLLAPLIHDSRVHAVRNG
;
A
#
# COMPACT_ATOMS: atom_id res chain seq x y z
N ILE A 1 -7.62 7.79 -22.81
CA ILE A 1 -6.31 7.34 -22.28
C ILE A 1 -5.23 7.47 -23.34
N GLU A 2 -5.40 6.88 -24.52
CA GLU A 2 -4.48 6.99 -25.67
C GLU A 2 -4.03 8.44 -25.93
N MET A 3 -4.97 9.36 -26.18
CA MET A 3 -4.66 10.79 -26.36
C MET A 3 -3.83 11.41 -25.22
N ILE A 4 -4.07 11.00 -23.97
CA ILE A 4 -3.33 11.51 -22.80
C ILE A 4 -1.90 10.96 -22.79
N SER A 5 -1.75 9.68 -23.13
CA SER A 5 -0.46 8.98 -23.22
C SER A 5 0.41 9.53 -24.36
N GLU A 6 -0.13 9.61 -25.57
CA GLU A 6 0.59 10.08 -26.77
C GLU A 6 1.13 11.50 -26.62
N LYS A 7 0.38 12.35 -25.90
CA LYS A 7 0.76 13.75 -25.65
C LYS A 7 1.62 13.92 -24.39
N GLY A 8 1.91 12.83 -23.66
CA GLY A 8 2.71 12.87 -22.43
C GLY A 8 2.15 13.79 -21.34
N LEU A 9 0.82 13.91 -21.25
CA LEU A 9 0.17 14.94 -20.41
C LEU A 9 0.14 14.59 -18.92
N VAL A 10 0.38 13.33 -18.56
CA VAL A 10 0.32 12.86 -17.17
C VAL A 10 1.52 11.98 -16.85
N SER A 11 2.04 12.11 -15.64
CA SER A 11 3.03 11.18 -15.08
C SER A 11 2.40 9.90 -14.54
N GLY A 12 1.10 9.91 -14.26
CA GLY A 12 0.36 8.76 -13.79
C GLY A 12 -1.14 9.06 -13.63
N ILE A 13 -1.93 8.01 -13.40
CA ILE A 13 -3.38 8.10 -13.14
C ILE A 13 -3.64 7.61 -11.73
N SER A 14 -4.51 8.31 -11.00
CA SER A 14 -5.04 7.83 -9.72
C SER A 14 -6.47 7.31 -9.90
N MET A 15 -6.76 6.12 -9.36
CA MET A 15 -8.05 5.46 -9.46
C MET A 15 -8.58 5.08 -8.07
N ALA A 16 -9.63 5.77 -7.65
CA ALA A 16 -10.35 5.43 -6.44
C ALA A 16 -11.15 4.14 -6.64
N ILE A 17 -10.71 3.03 -6.02
CA ILE A 17 -11.46 1.76 -6.00
C ILE A 17 -12.25 1.68 -4.68
N GLU A 18 -11.59 2.06 -3.59
CA GLU A 18 -12.07 2.16 -2.21
C GLU A 18 -12.48 0.83 -1.56
N SER A 19 -13.30 0.02 -2.22
CA SER A 19 -13.72 -1.31 -1.78
C SER A 19 -13.72 -2.29 -2.95
N GLY A 20 -13.32 -3.54 -2.72
CA GLY A 20 -13.36 -4.61 -3.71
C GLY A 20 -14.68 -5.38 -3.76
N ASN A 21 -15.60 -5.11 -2.83
CA ASN A 21 -16.91 -5.73 -2.78
C ASN A 21 -17.96 -4.80 -3.43
N PRO A 22 -18.54 -5.15 -4.60
CA PRO A 22 -19.52 -4.32 -5.28
C PRO A 22 -20.76 -3.97 -4.43
N LYS A 23 -21.16 -4.85 -3.51
CA LYS A 23 -22.30 -4.61 -2.62
C LYS A 23 -21.96 -3.56 -1.57
N ILE A 24 -20.78 -3.65 -0.96
CA ILE A 24 -20.29 -2.64 0.00
C ILE A 24 -20.08 -1.29 -0.70
N ARG A 25 -19.45 -1.27 -1.89
CA ARG A 25 -19.31 -0.06 -2.71
C ARG A 25 -20.65 0.63 -2.94
N LYS A 26 -21.68 -0.14 -3.31
CA LYS A 26 -23.01 0.41 -3.55
C LYS A 26 -23.69 0.89 -2.27
N LEU A 27 -23.66 0.09 -1.22
CA LEU A 27 -24.44 0.32 0.00
C LEU A 27 -23.84 1.38 0.92
N LEU A 28 -22.51 1.47 1.00
CA LEU A 28 -21.83 2.40 1.90
C LEU A 28 -21.21 3.61 1.18
N LEU A 29 -20.76 3.45 -0.06
CA LEU A 29 -20.00 4.48 -0.78
C LEU A 29 -20.79 5.14 -1.92
N ASP A 30 -22.00 4.66 -2.21
CA ASP A 30 -22.82 5.06 -3.36
C ASP A 30 -22.09 4.95 -4.70
N ARG A 31 -21.35 3.85 -4.87
CA ARG A 31 -20.57 3.53 -6.07
C ARG A 31 -21.15 2.34 -6.80
N HIS A 32 -21.25 2.43 -8.13
CA HIS A 32 -22.05 1.49 -8.93
C HIS A 32 -21.22 0.69 -9.94
N GLU A 33 -19.93 0.92 -10.01
CA GLU A 33 -19.01 0.22 -10.90
C GLU A 33 -18.89 -1.25 -10.50
N SER A 34 -18.89 -2.16 -11.48
CA SER A 34 -18.62 -3.58 -11.25
C SER A 34 -17.12 -3.84 -11.12
N ASN A 35 -16.75 -5.00 -10.58
CA ASN A 35 -15.33 -5.40 -10.55
C ASN A 35 -14.74 -5.54 -11.95
N ASP A 36 -15.53 -6.02 -12.92
CA ASP A 36 -15.09 -6.13 -14.31
C ASP A 36 -14.81 -4.77 -14.94
N THR A 37 -15.67 -3.77 -14.68
CA THR A 37 -15.43 -2.39 -15.12
C THR A 37 -14.13 -1.83 -14.55
N ILE A 38 -13.84 -2.10 -13.29
CA ILE A 38 -12.60 -1.62 -12.64
C ILE A 38 -11.37 -2.33 -13.24
N ILE A 39 -11.42 -3.65 -13.41
CA ILE A 39 -10.34 -4.41 -14.04
C ILE A 39 -10.09 -3.92 -15.47
N ASP A 40 -11.15 -3.70 -16.26
CA ASP A 40 -11.03 -3.17 -17.62
C ASP A 40 -10.41 -1.77 -17.63
N ALA A 41 -10.84 -0.89 -16.71
CA ALA A 41 -10.26 0.45 -16.57
C ALA A 41 -8.75 0.41 -16.24
N ILE A 42 -8.35 -0.45 -15.29
CA ILE A 42 -6.92 -0.67 -14.97
C ILE A 42 -6.19 -1.14 -16.22
N ASN A 43 -6.69 -2.18 -16.88
CA ASN A 43 -6.06 -2.76 -18.07
C ASN A 43 -5.93 -1.74 -19.21
N ASN A 44 -6.91 -0.84 -19.38
CA ASN A 44 -6.86 0.22 -20.39
C ASN A 44 -5.74 1.24 -20.10
N VAL A 45 -5.62 1.71 -18.86
CA VAL A 45 -4.49 2.56 -18.41
C VAL A 45 -3.16 1.86 -18.69
N LYS A 46 -3.12 0.58 -18.34
CA LYS A 46 -1.93 -0.25 -18.44
C LYS A 46 -1.51 -0.56 -19.88
N ARG A 47 -2.42 -0.76 -20.83
CA ARG A 47 -2.08 -0.91 -22.26
C ARG A 47 -1.35 0.31 -22.84
N ASN A 48 -1.54 1.48 -22.23
CA ASN A 48 -0.91 2.72 -22.64
C ASN A 48 0.37 3.04 -21.84
N ASN A 49 0.89 2.07 -21.07
CA ASN A 49 2.10 2.19 -20.25
C ASN A 49 2.11 3.41 -19.31
N ILE A 50 0.97 3.75 -18.72
CA ILE A 50 0.87 4.82 -17.73
C ILE A 50 0.97 4.21 -16.32
N PRO A 51 1.78 4.79 -15.40
CA PRO A 51 1.77 4.43 -13.98
C PRO A 51 0.41 4.68 -13.34
N LEU A 52 -0.04 3.74 -12.53
CA LEU A 52 -1.33 3.78 -11.86
C LEU A 52 -1.14 3.81 -10.35
N ARG A 53 -1.89 4.67 -9.68
CA ARG A 53 -2.09 4.62 -8.23
C ARG A 53 -3.52 4.21 -7.96
N THR A 54 -3.76 3.03 -7.40
CA THR A 54 -5.09 2.67 -6.90
C THR A 54 -5.29 3.24 -5.51
N GLN A 55 -6.54 3.54 -5.13
CA GLN A 55 -6.88 3.99 -3.78
C GLN A 55 -7.89 3.03 -3.15
N SER A 56 -7.65 2.68 -1.89
CA SER A 56 -8.46 1.76 -1.09
C SER A 56 -8.71 2.35 0.30
N ILE A 57 -9.92 2.17 0.83
CA ILE A 57 -10.26 2.46 2.22
C ILE A 57 -10.08 1.16 3.01
N ILE A 58 -9.31 1.23 4.10
CA ILE A 58 -9.04 0.07 4.96
C ILE A 58 -9.88 0.18 6.22
N GLY A 59 -10.61 -0.89 6.51
CA GLY A 59 -11.45 -0.99 7.70
C GLY A 59 -12.73 -0.15 7.61
N LEU A 60 -13.47 -0.28 6.51
CA LEU A 60 -14.84 0.23 6.43
C LEU A 60 -15.71 -0.32 7.58
N PRO A 61 -16.74 0.41 8.03
CA PRO A 61 -17.63 0.00 9.13
C PRO A 61 -18.59 -1.11 8.68
N VAL A 62 -18.07 -2.31 8.42
CA VAL A 62 -18.82 -3.44 7.87
C VAL A 62 -19.16 -4.54 8.89
N LEU A 63 -18.89 -4.27 10.16
CA LEU A 63 -19.34 -5.13 11.25
C LEU A 63 -20.85 -4.96 11.46
N ARG A 64 -21.48 -5.94 12.10
CA ARG A 64 -22.85 -5.77 12.59
C ARG A 64 -22.89 -4.61 13.60
N PRO A 65 -23.79 -3.62 13.44
CA PRO A 65 -23.91 -2.51 14.37
C PRO A 65 -24.10 -2.98 15.83
N SER A 66 -23.48 -2.27 16.77
CA SER A 66 -23.64 -2.53 18.20
C SER A 66 -24.97 -1.98 18.74
N GLN A 67 -25.60 -1.08 17.98
CA GLN A 67 -26.89 -0.48 18.28
C GLN A 67 -27.76 -0.39 17.02
N VAL A 68 -29.08 -0.27 17.21
CA VAL A 68 -30.03 -0.13 16.10
C VAL A 68 -29.81 1.22 15.42
N VAL A 69 -29.47 1.19 14.13
CA VAL A 69 -29.31 2.40 13.31
C VAL A 69 -30.71 2.94 12.97
N ASN A 70 -31.04 4.12 13.48
CA ASN A 70 -32.31 4.75 13.14
C ASN A 70 -32.23 5.30 11.69
N PRO A 71 -33.20 4.99 10.82
CA PRO A 71 -33.25 5.55 9.46
C PRO A 71 -33.29 7.09 9.42
N SER A 72 -33.69 7.76 10.50
CA SER A 72 -33.61 9.22 10.61
C SER A 72 -32.18 9.74 10.83
N GLN A 73 -31.27 8.90 11.35
CA GLN A 73 -29.87 9.24 11.63
C GLN A 73 -28.94 8.88 10.48
N SER A 74 -29.20 7.76 9.79
CA SER A 74 -28.45 7.40 8.59
C SER A 74 -29.34 6.65 7.60
N LYS A 75 -29.15 6.98 6.32
CA LYS A 75 -29.79 6.27 5.20
C LYS A 75 -28.94 5.09 4.70
N LEU A 76 -27.68 4.98 5.15
CA LEU A 76 -26.82 3.87 4.78
C LEU A 76 -27.20 2.63 5.58
N SER A 77 -27.15 1.49 4.91
CA SER A 77 -27.46 0.19 5.48
C SER A 77 -26.69 -0.87 4.72
N LEU A 78 -26.17 -1.86 5.46
CA LEU A 78 -25.61 -3.08 4.88
C LEU A 78 -26.67 -4.17 4.70
N ILE A 79 -27.94 -3.81 4.83
CA ILE A 79 -29.08 -4.65 4.48
C ILE A 79 -29.64 -4.11 3.17
N ASP A 80 -29.71 -4.94 2.14
CA ASP A 80 -30.29 -4.51 0.87
C ASP A 80 -31.83 -4.49 0.89
N LYS A 81 -32.41 -4.08 -0.24
CA LYS A 81 -33.86 -3.98 -0.42
C LYS A 81 -34.61 -5.31 -0.27
N ASP A 82 -33.91 -6.43 -0.42
CA ASP A 82 -34.47 -7.78 -0.37
C ASP A 82 -34.31 -8.37 1.05
N GLY A 83 -33.67 -7.64 1.97
CA GLY A 83 -33.45 -8.03 3.37
C GLY A 83 -32.14 -8.79 3.59
N GLU A 84 -31.31 -8.94 2.56
CA GLU A 84 -30.03 -9.64 2.66
C GLU A 84 -28.99 -8.78 3.35
N GLU A 85 -28.25 -9.36 4.29
CA GLU A 85 -27.25 -8.68 5.10
C GLU A 85 -25.82 -8.91 4.57
N TYR A 86 -25.02 -7.84 4.50
CA TYR A 86 -23.66 -7.85 3.97
C TYR A 86 -22.62 -7.48 5.04
N TYR A 87 -22.82 -7.96 6.27
CA TYR A 87 -21.86 -7.78 7.36
C TYR A 87 -20.70 -8.76 7.27
N TYR A 88 -19.55 -8.34 7.78
CA TYR A 88 -18.38 -9.19 7.99
C TYR A 88 -18.18 -9.42 9.48
N ASP A 89 -17.71 -10.61 9.86
CA ASP A 89 -17.27 -10.89 11.23
C ASP A 89 -15.91 -10.24 11.53
N ASP A 90 -15.06 -10.16 10.52
CA ASP A 90 -13.78 -9.45 10.55
C ASP A 90 -13.74 -8.41 9.42
N PRO A 91 -13.73 -7.10 9.73
CA PRO A 91 -13.79 -6.04 8.72
C PRO A 91 -12.56 -6.02 7.80
N ILE A 92 -11.45 -6.65 8.20
CA ILE A 92 -10.25 -6.78 7.34
C ILE A 92 -10.52 -7.67 6.12
N GLN A 93 -11.47 -8.62 6.23
CA GLN A 93 -11.86 -9.47 5.11
C GLN A 93 -12.49 -8.67 3.96
N GLU A 94 -13.15 -7.55 4.26
CA GLU A 94 -13.63 -6.64 3.24
C GLU A 94 -12.45 -5.96 2.53
N SER A 95 -11.48 -5.43 3.28
CA SER A 95 -10.32 -4.73 2.70
C SER A 95 -9.46 -5.66 1.82
N LEU A 96 -9.39 -6.95 2.19
CA LEU A 96 -8.76 -8.00 1.37
C LEU A 96 -9.41 -8.17 0.00
N THR A 97 -10.71 -7.88 -0.17
CA THR A 97 -11.36 -7.95 -1.49
C THR A 97 -10.82 -6.91 -2.46
N CYS A 98 -10.45 -5.72 -1.96
CA CYS A 98 -9.88 -4.67 -2.79
C CYS A 98 -8.47 -5.03 -3.25
N LEU A 99 -7.65 -5.57 -2.34
CA LEU A 99 -6.33 -6.11 -2.69
C LEU A 99 -6.43 -7.23 -3.74
N GLU A 100 -7.37 -8.17 -3.56
CA GLU A 100 -7.60 -9.25 -4.52
C GLU A 100 -7.96 -8.72 -5.91
N LEU A 101 -8.82 -7.69 -5.98
CA LEU A 101 -9.21 -7.07 -7.23
C LEU A 101 -8.00 -6.48 -7.97
N VAL A 102 -7.10 -5.82 -7.23
CA VAL A 102 -5.86 -5.25 -7.81
C VAL A 102 -4.88 -6.35 -8.24
N CYS A 103 -4.66 -7.37 -7.42
CA CYS A 103 -3.81 -8.52 -7.76
C CYS A 103 -4.26 -9.28 -9.03
N LYS A 104 -5.56 -9.22 -9.38
CA LYS A 104 -6.10 -9.86 -10.59
C LYS A 104 -6.05 -8.96 -11.83
N SER A 105 -5.61 -7.72 -11.69
CA SER A 105 -5.55 -6.75 -12.78
C SER A 105 -4.16 -6.70 -13.46
N GLY A 106 -3.99 -5.81 -14.44
CA GLY A 106 -2.71 -5.55 -15.10
C GLY A 106 -1.67 -4.79 -14.28
N PHE A 107 -1.85 -4.69 -12.95
CA PHE A 107 -1.01 -3.95 -12.02
C PHE A 107 0.48 -4.33 -12.16
N GLY A 108 1.31 -3.33 -12.46
CA GLY A 108 2.73 -3.44 -12.73
C GLY A 108 3.59 -3.04 -11.53
N LYS A 109 4.91 -3.13 -11.68
CA LYS A 109 5.83 -2.69 -10.63
C LYS A 109 5.90 -1.19 -10.48
N GLU A 110 5.62 -0.43 -11.54
CA GLU A 110 5.53 1.03 -11.51
C GLU A 110 4.28 1.57 -10.81
N ASP A 111 3.32 0.69 -10.54
CA ASP A 111 2.05 1.07 -9.94
C ASP A 111 2.13 1.08 -8.41
N TYR A 112 1.26 1.85 -7.77
CA TYR A 112 1.27 1.97 -6.31
C TYR A 112 -0.12 1.75 -5.72
N TYR A 113 -0.23 0.76 -4.82
CA TYR A 113 -1.45 0.49 -4.08
C TYR A 113 -1.49 1.44 -2.90
N TRP A 114 -2.12 2.59 -3.11
CA TRP A 114 -2.32 3.54 -2.03
C TRP A 114 -3.55 3.13 -1.24
N ASN A 115 -3.44 3.26 0.08
CA ASN A 115 -4.56 3.04 0.97
C ASN A 115 -4.59 4.08 2.08
N ALA A 116 -5.75 4.24 2.69
CA ALA A 116 -5.95 5.00 3.91
C ALA A 116 -6.79 4.20 4.90
N LEU A 117 -6.47 4.32 6.18
CA LEU A 117 -7.37 3.88 7.24
C LEU A 117 -8.63 4.75 7.19
N TYR A 118 -9.79 4.14 7.35
CA TYR A 118 -11.04 4.88 7.40
C TYR A 118 -11.07 5.80 8.64
N SER A 119 -11.36 7.07 8.40
CA SER A 119 -11.66 8.06 9.43
C SER A 119 -13.11 8.53 9.27
N PRO A 120 -13.94 8.43 10.33
CA PRO A 120 -15.32 8.90 10.27
C PRO A 120 -15.35 10.43 10.28
N PHE A 121 -15.67 11.04 9.13
CA PHE A 121 -15.84 12.48 9.05
C PHE A 121 -17.30 12.86 9.35
N PRO A 122 -17.57 13.61 10.43
CA PRO A 122 -18.94 14.03 10.76
C PRO A 122 -19.61 14.81 9.63
N GLY A 123 -20.89 14.58 9.41
CA GLY A 123 -21.67 15.21 8.33
C GLY A 123 -21.47 14.58 6.95
N THR A 124 -20.65 13.53 6.84
CA THR A 124 -20.61 12.67 5.65
C THR A 124 -21.56 11.48 5.85
N PRO A 125 -22.23 10.97 4.81
CA PRO A 125 -23.15 9.83 4.96
C PRO A 125 -22.53 8.62 5.67
N LEU A 126 -21.26 8.33 5.37
CA LEU A 126 -20.52 7.21 5.96
C LEU A 126 -20.05 7.51 7.40
N GLY A 127 -19.68 8.76 7.70
CA GLY A 127 -19.36 9.21 9.06
C GLY A 127 -20.59 9.13 9.97
N ASP A 128 -21.71 9.68 9.52
CA ASP A 128 -22.99 9.67 10.25
C ASP A 128 -23.46 8.22 10.47
N TYR A 129 -23.28 7.34 9.48
CA TYR A 129 -23.51 5.90 9.65
C TYR A 129 -22.59 5.28 10.71
N ALA A 130 -21.29 5.58 10.69
CA ALA A 130 -20.35 5.01 11.65
C ALA A 130 -20.70 5.42 13.09
N VAL A 131 -21.14 6.66 13.31
CA VAL A 131 -21.64 7.13 14.61
C VAL A 131 -22.96 6.44 14.96
N ALA A 132 -23.94 6.45 14.06
CA ALA A 132 -25.24 5.82 14.29
C ALA A 132 -25.15 4.30 14.53
N ALA A 133 -24.19 3.62 13.93
CA ALA A 133 -23.92 2.19 14.12
C ALA A 133 -23.11 1.87 15.40
N GLY A 134 -22.65 2.90 16.13
CA GLY A 134 -21.91 2.75 17.37
C GLY A 134 -20.44 2.36 17.17
N PHE A 135 -19.85 2.75 16.05
CA PHE A 135 -18.43 2.51 15.73
C PHE A 135 -17.54 3.72 15.96
N ALA A 136 -18.11 4.91 16.07
CA ALA A 136 -17.40 6.16 16.32
C ALA A 136 -18.23 7.03 17.28
N ASP A 137 -17.54 7.88 18.04
CA ASP A 137 -18.19 8.94 18.81
C ASP A 137 -18.48 10.15 17.90
N ASP A 138 -19.46 10.98 18.30
CA ASP A 138 -19.82 12.24 17.61
C ASP A 138 -18.82 13.39 17.93
N ASP A 139 -17.90 13.15 18.88
CA ASP A 139 -16.90 14.13 19.26
C ASP A 139 -15.78 14.13 18.21
N THR A 140 -15.73 15.20 17.44
CA THR A 140 -14.77 15.36 16.35
C THR A 140 -13.39 15.53 16.98
N ASP A 141 -12.63 14.45 17.12
CA ASP A 141 -11.24 14.63 17.50
C ASP A 141 -10.56 15.44 16.37
N ALA A 142 -9.95 16.58 16.70
CA ALA A 142 -9.23 17.40 15.73
C ALA A 142 -8.12 16.61 15.01
N HIS A 143 -7.74 15.46 15.56
CA HIS A 143 -6.86 14.46 14.96
C HIS A 143 -7.47 13.69 13.77
N ALA A 144 -8.81 13.65 13.59
CA ALA A 144 -9.45 12.96 12.45
C ALA A 144 -9.10 13.58 11.08
N TYR A 145 -8.71 14.86 11.06
CA TYR A 145 -8.23 15.56 9.86
C TYR A 145 -6.74 15.33 9.57
N GLN A 146 -6.02 14.72 10.51
CA GLN A 146 -4.67 14.22 10.26
C GLN A 146 -4.85 12.83 9.69
N PHE A 147 -4.22 12.51 8.56
CA PHE A 147 -4.16 11.13 8.06
C PHE A 147 -3.39 10.29 9.09
N THR A 148 -4.07 9.84 10.16
CA THR A 148 -3.48 9.17 11.30
C THR A 148 -3.05 7.75 10.92
N THR A 149 -2.05 7.25 11.62
CA THR A 149 -1.64 5.83 11.55
C THR A 149 -2.54 4.93 12.39
N ASP A 150 -3.48 5.51 13.13
CA ASP A 150 -4.39 4.83 14.04
C ASP A 150 -5.83 4.88 13.50
N SER A 151 -6.62 3.85 13.81
CA SER A 151 -8.03 3.74 13.42
C SER A 151 -8.88 4.80 14.09
N GLY A 152 -9.65 5.56 13.31
CA GLY A 152 -10.68 6.46 13.82
C GLY A 152 -11.94 5.75 14.33
N LEU A 153 -12.02 4.42 14.20
CA LEU A 153 -13.16 3.61 14.64
C LEU A 153 -12.85 2.81 15.91
N HIS A 154 -13.76 2.87 16.88
CA HIS A 154 -13.69 2.15 18.16
C HIS A 154 -13.92 0.64 18.02
N CYS A 155 -14.44 0.16 16.89
CA CYS A 155 -14.68 -1.26 16.68
C CYS A 155 -13.41 -2.07 16.37
N PHE A 156 -12.30 -1.41 16.04
CA PHE A 156 -11.01 -2.07 15.87
C PHE A 156 -10.27 -2.13 17.21
N LYS A 157 -10.25 -3.32 17.82
CA LYS A 157 -9.56 -3.57 19.10
C LYS A 157 -8.64 -4.79 19.02
N GLY A 158 -7.66 -4.84 19.92
CA GLY A 158 -6.78 -5.99 20.09
C GLY A 158 -6.06 -6.40 18.81
N ILE A 159 -6.21 -7.67 18.41
CA ILE A 159 -5.54 -8.22 17.23
C ILE A 159 -6.09 -7.63 15.91
N THR A 160 -7.37 -7.27 15.85
CA THR A 160 -7.98 -6.72 14.63
C THR A 160 -7.40 -5.35 14.27
N LEU A 161 -7.18 -4.49 15.28
CA LEU A 161 -6.48 -3.20 15.07
C LEU A 161 -5.05 -3.41 14.55
N LYS A 162 -4.32 -4.35 15.16
CA LYS A 162 -2.95 -4.68 14.72
C LYS A 162 -2.93 -5.15 13.26
N ARG A 163 -3.89 -5.99 12.86
CA ARG A 163 -4.04 -6.47 11.47
C ARG A 163 -4.39 -5.34 10.51
N GLN A 164 -5.25 -4.39 10.92
CA GLN A 164 -5.59 -3.23 10.11
C GLN A 164 -4.37 -2.37 9.78
N ILE A 165 -3.57 -2.07 10.81
CA ILE A 165 -2.34 -1.29 10.68
C ILE A 165 -1.33 -2.04 9.81
N ALA A 166 -1.14 -3.34 10.06
CA ALA A 166 -0.25 -4.19 9.28
C ALA A 166 -0.68 -4.25 7.80
N PHE A 167 -1.98 -4.41 7.51
CA PHE A 167 -2.51 -4.35 6.15
C PHE A 167 -2.15 -3.03 5.48
N SER A 168 -2.43 -1.90 6.17
CA SER A 168 -2.18 -0.57 5.63
C SER A 168 -0.70 -0.36 5.26
N GLN A 169 0.21 -0.84 6.11
CA GLN A 169 1.66 -0.67 5.94
C GLN A 169 2.30 -1.62 4.92
N THR A 170 1.66 -2.76 4.60
CA THR A 170 2.29 -3.82 3.78
C THR A 170 1.54 -4.16 2.49
N SER A 171 0.30 -3.68 2.31
CA SER A 171 -0.56 -4.05 1.17
C SER A 171 0.01 -3.72 -0.20
N ASN A 172 0.81 -2.67 -0.33
CA ASN A 172 1.46 -2.34 -1.59
C ASN A 172 2.39 -3.46 -2.07
N PHE A 173 3.26 -3.97 -1.20
CA PHE A 173 4.08 -5.14 -1.54
C PHE A 173 3.23 -6.31 -2.05
N PHE A 174 2.21 -6.69 -1.29
CA PHE A 174 1.36 -7.83 -1.66
C PHE A 174 0.59 -7.60 -2.97
N SER A 175 0.26 -6.36 -3.32
CA SER A 175 -0.48 -6.04 -4.55
C SER A 175 0.27 -6.41 -5.84
N HIS A 176 1.58 -6.60 -5.77
CA HIS A 176 2.44 -6.96 -6.91
C HIS A 176 2.56 -8.48 -7.15
N PHE A 177 1.70 -9.29 -6.53
CA PHE A 177 1.67 -10.74 -6.72
C PHE A 177 0.28 -11.20 -7.14
N LYS A 178 0.22 -12.17 -8.07
CA LYS A 178 -1.01 -12.81 -8.54
C LYS A 178 -1.81 -13.43 -7.37
N ASN A 179 -1.11 -13.90 -6.33
CA ASN A 179 -1.67 -14.46 -5.10
C ASN A 179 -1.52 -13.53 -3.88
N GLY A 180 -1.42 -12.21 -4.09
CA GLY A 180 -1.16 -11.24 -3.03
C GLY A 180 -2.16 -11.26 -1.88
N LYS A 181 -3.46 -11.46 -2.18
CA LYS A 181 -4.49 -11.64 -1.15
C LYS A 181 -4.17 -12.82 -0.22
N ASP A 182 -3.82 -13.97 -0.78
CA ASP A 182 -3.54 -15.18 0.01
C ASP A 182 -2.28 -14.98 0.88
N LEU A 183 -1.26 -14.33 0.33
CA LEU A 183 -0.06 -13.97 1.07
C LEU A 183 -0.36 -13.00 2.22
N MET A 184 -1.19 -11.98 1.98
CA MET A 184 -1.66 -11.06 3.01
C MET A 184 -2.47 -11.80 4.09
N VAL A 185 -3.34 -12.73 3.71
CA VAL A 185 -4.07 -13.57 4.68
C VAL A 185 -3.10 -14.38 5.54
N LEU A 186 -2.12 -15.05 4.93
CA LEU A 186 -1.10 -15.79 5.66
C LEU A 186 -0.32 -14.89 6.63
N PHE A 187 0.03 -13.68 6.21
CA PHE A 187 0.71 -12.72 7.08
C PHE A 187 -0.18 -12.26 8.24
N LEU A 188 -1.39 -11.78 7.97
CA LEU A 188 -2.27 -11.19 8.98
C LEU A 188 -2.83 -12.21 9.97
N TYR A 189 -3.19 -13.42 9.50
CA TYR A 189 -3.85 -14.43 10.32
C TYR A 189 -2.89 -15.49 10.85
N GLY A 190 -1.68 -15.61 10.27
CA GLY A 190 -0.62 -16.47 10.79
C GLY A 190 0.23 -15.86 11.89
N ASN A 191 0.06 -14.56 12.19
CA ASN A 191 0.88 -13.82 13.15
C ASN A 191 0.04 -13.05 14.19
N ASN A 192 0.66 -12.78 15.34
CA ASN A 192 0.11 -11.97 16.43
C ASN A 192 0.91 -10.68 16.70
N SER A 193 2.06 -10.53 16.04
CA SER A 193 2.95 -9.37 16.07
C SER A 193 3.27 -8.95 14.63
N PHE A 194 3.42 -7.64 14.40
CA PHE A 194 3.61 -7.03 13.09
C PHE A 194 4.67 -5.94 13.13
N LYS A 195 5.78 -6.20 13.82
CA LYS A 195 6.97 -5.36 13.79
C LYS A 195 7.70 -5.53 12.46
N LEU A 196 8.67 -4.65 12.21
CA LEU A 196 9.51 -4.73 11.02
C LEU A 196 10.19 -6.11 10.88
N ILE A 197 10.70 -6.66 11.98
CA ILE A 197 11.34 -7.98 11.96
C ILE A 197 10.34 -9.10 11.63
N ASP A 198 9.10 -9.04 12.14
CA ASP A 198 8.07 -10.05 11.85
C ASP A 198 7.71 -10.04 10.36
N PHE A 199 7.63 -8.85 9.76
CA PHE A 199 7.44 -8.72 8.31
C PHE A 199 8.64 -9.24 7.53
N ALA A 200 9.86 -8.89 7.91
CA ALA A 200 11.07 -9.35 7.24
C ALA A 200 11.21 -10.88 7.29
N GLU A 201 10.95 -11.50 8.44
CA GLU A 201 10.93 -12.96 8.61
C GLU A 201 9.84 -13.63 7.76
N PHE A 202 8.67 -13.01 7.64
CA PHE A 202 7.63 -13.48 6.73
C PHE A 202 8.12 -13.45 5.27
N ILE A 203 8.76 -12.37 4.83
CA ILE A 203 9.28 -12.25 3.46
C ILE A 203 10.30 -13.35 3.15
N GLU A 204 11.29 -13.52 4.03
CA GLU A 204 12.33 -14.53 3.87
C GLU A 204 11.73 -15.95 3.81
N SER A 205 10.90 -16.30 4.80
CA SER A 205 10.38 -17.66 4.99
C SER A 205 9.29 -18.06 3.99
N ARG A 206 8.66 -17.09 3.30
CA ARG A 206 7.55 -17.34 2.36
C ARG A 206 7.88 -17.00 0.92
N SER A 207 9.12 -16.65 0.61
CA SER A 207 9.60 -16.28 -0.73
C SER A 207 9.22 -17.29 -1.82
N GLU A 208 9.22 -18.59 -1.51
CA GLU A 208 8.81 -19.67 -2.43
C GLU A 208 7.34 -19.61 -2.87
N PHE A 209 6.46 -18.95 -2.11
CA PHE A 209 5.04 -18.81 -2.43
C PHE A 209 4.73 -17.59 -3.31
N PHE A 210 5.71 -16.75 -3.60
CA PHE A 210 5.48 -15.49 -4.31
C PHE A 210 5.25 -15.72 -5.81
N LYS A 211 4.03 -15.42 -6.29
CA LYS A 211 3.68 -15.54 -7.72
C LYS A 211 3.71 -14.18 -8.40
N HIS A 212 4.86 -13.82 -8.95
CA HIS A 212 5.05 -12.54 -9.63
C HIS A 212 4.16 -12.39 -10.88
N HIS A 213 3.83 -11.13 -11.22
CA HIS A 213 3.37 -10.79 -12.56
C HIS A 213 4.54 -10.88 -13.56
N GLU A 214 4.28 -11.39 -14.76
CA GLU A 214 5.29 -11.53 -15.83
C GLU A 214 5.56 -10.23 -16.59
N ARG A 215 5.04 -9.10 -16.10
CA ARG A 215 5.05 -7.85 -16.84
C ARG A 215 6.41 -7.13 -16.69
N PRO A 216 7.13 -6.87 -17.79
CA PRO A 216 8.30 -5.99 -17.75
C PRO A 216 7.85 -4.54 -17.50
N THR A 217 8.70 -3.76 -16.85
CA THR A 217 8.45 -2.33 -16.60
C THR A 217 9.53 -1.50 -17.26
N GLN A 218 9.14 -0.41 -17.92
CA GLN A 218 10.05 0.56 -18.56
C GLN A 218 10.49 1.68 -17.62
N PHE A 219 9.99 1.70 -16.39
CA PHE A 219 10.19 2.77 -15.41
C PHE A 219 11.40 2.57 -14.50
N ARG A 220 12.21 1.52 -14.75
CA ARG A 220 13.39 1.22 -13.94
C ARG A 220 14.60 2.03 -14.40
N ILE A 221 15.30 2.61 -13.44
CA ILE A 221 16.61 3.22 -13.69
C ILE A 221 17.77 2.22 -13.54
N ILE A 222 17.59 1.18 -12.70
CA ILE A 222 18.54 0.08 -12.53
C ILE A 222 17.81 -1.23 -12.88
N PRO A 223 17.74 -1.59 -14.18
CA PRO A 223 17.20 -2.87 -14.61
C PRO A 223 18.04 -4.05 -14.12
N ASN A 224 17.42 -5.25 -14.10
CA ASN A 224 18.11 -6.53 -13.89
C ASN A 224 18.86 -6.70 -12.55
N ILE A 225 18.38 -6.06 -11.48
CA ILE A 225 18.86 -6.37 -10.13
C ILE A 225 18.63 -7.83 -9.77
N ASP A 226 19.61 -8.45 -9.11
CA ASP A 226 19.54 -9.81 -8.59
C ASP A 226 19.92 -9.85 -7.10
N ARG A 227 19.79 -11.03 -6.48
CA ARG A 227 20.11 -11.20 -5.05
C ARG A 227 21.58 -10.88 -4.73
N LYS A 228 22.50 -11.21 -5.64
CA LYS A 228 23.94 -10.98 -5.44
C LYS A 228 24.23 -9.49 -5.37
N MET A 229 23.64 -8.70 -6.26
CA MET A 229 23.76 -7.24 -6.25
C MET A 229 23.21 -6.65 -4.95
N MET A 230 22.07 -7.15 -4.46
CA MET A 230 21.51 -6.71 -3.17
C MET A 230 22.44 -7.02 -1.99
N PHE A 231 22.99 -8.23 -1.92
CA PHE A 231 23.90 -8.61 -0.84
C PHE A 231 25.19 -7.80 -0.86
N ASN A 232 25.81 -7.62 -2.03
CA ASN A 232 26.98 -6.76 -2.17
C ASN A 232 26.70 -5.34 -1.68
N PHE A 233 25.55 -4.77 -2.06
CA PHE A 233 25.13 -3.46 -1.59
C PHE A 233 25.00 -3.40 -0.06
N PHE A 234 24.40 -4.41 0.58
CA PHE A 234 24.30 -4.44 2.03
C PHE A 234 25.66 -4.60 2.73
N ASP A 235 26.60 -5.31 2.11
CA ASP A 235 27.97 -5.42 2.61
C ASP A 235 28.74 -4.09 2.50
N ASP A 236 28.52 -3.31 1.44
CA ASP A 236 29.13 -2.00 1.24
C ASP A 236 28.52 -0.91 2.12
N VAL A 237 27.23 -1.02 2.45
CA VAL A 237 26.47 0.01 3.19
C VAL A 237 26.55 -0.15 4.69
N TYR A 238 26.45 -1.38 5.22
CA TYR A 238 26.33 -1.62 6.65
C TYR A 238 27.62 -2.20 7.23
N SER A 239 28.13 -1.58 8.30
CA SER A 239 29.25 -2.10 9.07
C SER A 239 28.79 -3.09 10.15
N ASP A 240 29.73 -3.70 10.86
CA ASP A 240 29.44 -4.61 11.98
C ASP A 240 28.60 -3.96 13.10
N LYS A 241 28.62 -2.63 13.20
CA LYS A 241 27.80 -1.89 14.18
C LYS A 241 26.31 -1.93 13.85
N GLU A 242 25.95 -2.07 12.57
CA GLU A 242 24.57 -2.08 12.08
C GLU A 242 24.06 -3.51 11.78
N GLU A 243 24.70 -4.55 12.34
CA GLU A 243 24.43 -5.97 12.02
C GLU A 243 22.95 -6.34 12.14
N LYS A 244 22.25 -5.84 13.16
CA LYS A 244 20.82 -6.11 13.35
C LYS A 244 19.98 -5.55 12.20
N PHE A 245 20.25 -4.33 11.75
CA PHE A 245 19.50 -3.72 10.66
C PHE A 245 19.91 -4.29 9.29
N LYS A 246 21.19 -4.62 9.11
CA LYS A 246 21.68 -5.38 7.96
C LYS A 246 20.94 -6.73 7.82
N SER A 247 20.79 -7.47 8.92
CA SER A 247 20.05 -8.75 8.95
C SER A 247 18.59 -8.59 8.52
N ILE A 248 17.91 -7.54 8.98
CA ILE A 248 16.54 -7.20 8.51
C ILE A 248 16.52 -6.97 6.99
N ASN A 249 17.47 -6.22 6.45
CA ASN A 249 17.54 -5.92 5.02
C ASN A 249 17.84 -7.15 4.16
N ILE A 250 18.69 -8.06 4.64
CA ILE A 250 18.95 -9.37 4.02
C ILE A 250 17.65 -10.18 3.93
N LYS A 251 16.84 -10.19 4.99
CA LYS A 251 15.53 -10.86 5.00
C LYS A 251 14.52 -10.23 4.04
N LEU A 252 14.64 -8.93 3.78
CA LEU A 252 13.79 -8.17 2.86
C LEU A 252 14.23 -8.23 1.38
N VAL A 253 15.17 -9.10 0.99
CA VAL A 253 15.62 -9.16 -0.41
C VAL A 253 14.48 -9.38 -1.40
N ASP A 254 13.55 -10.30 -1.14
CA ASP A 254 12.40 -10.51 -2.05
C ASP A 254 11.39 -9.36 -2.04
N TYR A 255 11.35 -8.58 -0.96
CA TYR A 255 10.63 -7.33 -0.91
C TYR A 255 11.22 -6.32 -1.91
N TYR A 256 12.54 -6.13 -1.90
CA TYR A 256 13.22 -5.25 -2.86
C TYR A 256 13.10 -5.75 -4.29
N LEU A 257 13.29 -7.05 -4.53
CA LEU A 257 13.17 -7.63 -5.86
C LEU A 257 11.72 -7.59 -6.37
N GLY A 258 10.72 -7.57 -5.49
CA GLY A 258 9.31 -7.46 -5.83
C GLY A 258 8.91 -6.08 -6.36
N LEU A 259 9.55 -5.01 -5.87
CA LEU A 259 9.16 -3.62 -6.11
C LEU A 259 9.96 -2.92 -7.22
N LEU A 260 9.52 -1.72 -7.61
CA LEU A 260 10.23 -0.87 -8.57
C LEU A 260 11.60 -0.46 -8.03
N ASP A 261 12.66 -0.54 -8.85
CA ASP A 261 14.03 -0.13 -8.51
C ASP A 261 14.46 -0.54 -7.09
N GLY A 262 14.29 -1.82 -6.76
CA GLY A 262 14.51 -2.35 -5.40
C GLY A 262 15.84 -1.96 -4.74
N LEU A 263 16.92 -1.83 -5.53
CA LEU A 263 18.21 -1.38 -5.01
C LEU A 263 18.20 0.09 -4.57
N VAL A 264 17.52 0.96 -5.31
CA VAL A 264 17.31 2.37 -4.94
C VAL A 264 16.41 2.47 -3.71
N LEU A 265 15.36 1.64 -3.64
CA LEU A 265 14.50 1.57 -2.46
C LEU A 265 15.29 1.15 -1.21
N ALA A 266 16.12 0.11 -1.33
CA ALA A 266 17.01 -0.31 -0.25
C ALA A 266 17.97 0.81 0.19
N ALA A 267 18.52 1.58 -0.76
CA ALA A 267 19.34 2.74 -0.43
C ALA A 267 18.59 3.85 0.29
N LYS A 268 17.33 4.14 -0.09
CA LYS A 268 16.49 5.11 0.62
C LYS A 268 16.19 4.66 2.05
N ILE A 269 15.96 3.37 2.25
CA ILE A 269 15.73 2.79 3.58
C ILE A 269 17.00 2.91 4.43
N ALA A 270 18.17 2.58 3.87
CA ALA A 270 19.45 2.75 4.55
C ALA A 270 19.72 4.22 4.92
N ASP A 271 19.46 5.17 4.02
CA ASP A 271 19.69 6.59 4.29
C ASP A 271 18.76 7.11 5.39
N LYS A 272 17.49 6.68 5.36
CA LYS A 272 16.53 7.02 6.40
C LYS A 272 16.90 6.39 7.75
N TYR A 273 17.41 5.16 7.75
CA TYR A 273 17.93 4.50 8.95
C TYR A 273 19.09 5.27 9.57
N TYR A 274 20.11 5.65 8.79
CA TYR A 274 21.25 6.43 9.32
C TYR A 274 20.82 7.79 9.88
N LYS A 275 19.86 8.48 9.23
CA LYS A 275 19.27 9.72 9.76
C LYS A 275 18.52 9.51 11.09
N PHE A 276 18.00 8.31 11.34
CA PHE A 276 17.31 7.96 12.57
C PHE A 276 18.28 7.55 13.68
N GLU A 277 19.34 6.82 13.34
CA GLU A 277 20.45 6.53 14.26
C GLU A 277 21.08 7.82 14.78
N GLU A 278 21.32 8.82 13.91
CA GLU A 278 21.80 10.16 14.29
C GLU A 278 20.85 10.89 15.28
N GLN A 279 19.58 10.48 15.35
CA GLN A 279 18.55 11.04 16.22
C GLN A 279 18.16 10.11 17.37
N GLU A 280 18.87 8.99 17.56
CA GLU A 280 18.54 7.95 18.54
C GLU A 280 17.09 7.41 18.41
N LYS A 281 16.60 7.30 17.17
CA LYS A 281 15.26 6.79 16.86
C LYS A 281 15.31 5.38 16.26
N GLU A 282 14.39 4.53 16.69
CA GLU A 282 14.20 3.22 16.07
C GLU A 282 13.55 3.36 14.69
N PHE A 283 14.06 2.61 13.70
CA PHE A 283 13.42 2.48 12.40
C PHE A 283 12.36 1.37 12.43
N THR A 284 11.11 1.71 12.13
CA THR A 284 9.95 0.81 12.30
C THR A 284 9.32 0.38 10.97
N LEU A 285 8.33 -0.52 11.01
CA LEU A 285 7.55 -0.92 9.83
C LEU A 285 6.79 0.28 9.22
N ALA A 286 6.33 1.22 10.05
CA ALA A 286 5.68 2.44 9.57
C ALA A 286 6.66 3.32 8.77
N ASP A 287 7.94 3.30 9.12
CA ASP A 287 8.97 4.06 8.39
C ASP A 287 9.37 3.38 7.09
N LEU A 288 9.43 2.04 7.06
CA LEU A 288 9.55 1.27 5.83
C LEU A 288 8.45 1.65 4.83
N TYR A 289 7.19 1.59 5.28
CA TYR A 289 6.01 1.98 4.49
C TYR A 289 6.12 3.43 3.97
N ARG A 290 6.53 4.38 4.81
CA ARG A 290 6.68 5.79 4.40
C ARG A 290 7.76 5.96 3.33
N VAL A 291 8.91 5.31 3.49
CA VAL A 291 9.99 5.36 2.50
C VAL A 291 9.55 4.73 1.19
N GLU A 292 8.86 3.59 1.23
CA GLU A 292 8.26 2.96 0.04
C GLU A 292 7.29 3.90 -0.67
N ARG A 293 6.38 4.55 0.06
CA ARG A 293 5.44 5.52 -0.52
C ARG A 293 6.16 6.67 -1.20
N VAL A 294 7.17 7.24 -0.55
CA VAL A 294 7.97 8.34 -1.10
C VAL A 294 8.76 7.87 -2.31
N HIS A 295 9.24 6.63 -2.32
CA HIS A 295 9.92 6.04 -3.46
C HIS A 295 9.08 6.07 -4.74
N TYR A 296 7.83 5.64 -4.68
CA TYR A 296 6.91 5.72 -5.83
C TYR A 296 6.54 7.16 -6.20
N TYR A 297 6.44 8.06 -5.22
CA TYR A 297 6.21 9.47 -5.49
C TYR A 297 7.39 10.08 -6.26
N ASP A 298 8.61 9.90 -5.78
CA ASP A 298 9.81 10.46 -6.39
C ASP A 298 10.02 9.94 -7.82
N ASN A 299 9.76 8.65 -8.07
CA ASN A 299 9.85 8.06 -9.41
C ASN A 299 8.89 8.72 -10.40
N ASN A 300 7.64 8.94 -9.98
CA ASN A 300 6.58 9.46 -10.85
C ASN A 300 6.72 10.97 -11.09
N TYR A 301 7.27 11.73 -10.16
CA TYR A 301 7.37 13.19 -10.26
C TYR A 301 8.77 13.70 -10.62
N ASN A 302 9.69 12.83 -11.08
CA ASN A 302 11.07 13.18 -11.45
C ASN A 302 11.79 13.99 -10.35
N MET A 303 11.55 13.66 -9.08
CA MET A 303 12.23 14.27 -7.93
C MET A 303 13.65 13.71 -7.79
N SER A 304 14.42 14.20 -6.81
CA SER A 304 15.70 13.57 -6.45
C SER A 304 15.47 12.14 -5.98
N TYR A 305 15.62 11.21 -6.92
CA TYR A 305 15.19 9.83 -6.75
C TYR A 305 16.27 8.96 -6.10
N ILE A 306 17.53 9.39 -6.16
CA ILE A 306 18.68 8.67 -5.61
C ILE A 306 19.16 9.41 -4.37
N PRO A 307 19.33 8.74 -3.22
CA PRO A 307 19.84 9.40 -2.02
C PRO A 307 21.32 9.76 -2.16
N ASP A 308 21.67 11.03 -1.90
CA ASP A 308 23.03 11.58 -2.04
C ASP A 308 24.10 10.72 -1.33
N ARG A 309 23.77 10.17 -0.16
CA ARG A 309 24.66 9.30 0.64
C ARG A 309 25.21 8.11 -0.15
N PHE A 310 24.44 7.59 -1.11
CA PHE A 310 24.77 6.39 -1.87
C PHE A 310 24.86 6.65 -3.38
N GLU A 311 24.92 7.92 -3.82
CA GLU A 311 25.00 8.27 -5.24
C GLU A 311 26.23 7.62 -5.91
N SER A 312 27.39 7.64 -5.24
CA SER A 312 28.63 7.06 -5.78
C SER A 312 28.55 5.55 -6.00
N LEU A 313 27.78 4.83 -5.17
CA LEU A 313 27.56 3.38 -5.30
C LEU A 313 26.55 3.06 -6.42
N LEU A 314 25.52 3.88 -6.56
CA LEU A 314 24.39 3.61 -7.45
C LEU A 314 24.59 4.17 -8.86
N ALA A 315 25.25 5.32 -9.02
CA ALA A 315 25.42 6.00 -10.30
C ALA A 315 26.00 5.10 -11.41
N PRO A 316 27.01 4.23 -11.15
CA PRO A 316 27.54 3.33 -12.16
C PRO A 316 26.55 2.27 -12.67
N LEU A 317 25.48 1.99 -11.92
CA LEU A 317 24.47 0.97 -12.22
C LEU A 317 23.25 1.54 -12.98
N ILE A 318 23.17 2.86 -13.12
CA ILE A 318 22.03 3.52 -13.77
C ILE A 318 22.16 3.38 -15.28
N HIS A 319 21.12 2.83 -15.90
CA HIS A 319 21.02 2.68 -17.34
C HIS A 319 20.17 3.77 -18.02
N ASP A 320 19.58 4.68 -17.23
CA ASP A 320 18.50 5.54 -17.71
C ASP A 320 18.96 6.83 -18.40
N SER A 321 18.42 7.05 -19.60
CA SER A 321 18.39 8.31 -20.32
C SER A 321 17.69 9.48 -19.59
N ARG A 322 16.88 9.22 -18.55
CA ARG A 322 16.20 10.24 -17.71
C ARG A 322 17.16 11.16 -16.96
N VAL A 323 18.40 10.73 -16.69
CA VAL A 323 19.42 11.53 -15.98
C VAL A 323 19.83 12.78 -16.77
N HIS A 324 19.71 12.77 -18.10
CA HIS A 324 20.09 13.91 -18.94
C HIS A 324 19.09 15.09 -18.93
N ALA A 325 17.87 14.92 -18.41
CA ALA A 325 16.87 15.98 -18.39
C ALA A 325 16.98 16.93 -17.18
N VAL A 326 17.56 16.48 -16.06
CA VAL A 326 17.57 17.25 -14.80
C VAL A 326 18.77 18.18 -14.68
N ARG A 327 19.88 17.91 -15.39
CA ARG A 327 21.09 18.74 -15.32
C ARG A 327 21.12 19.95 -16.28
N ASN A 328 20.10 20.09 -17.14
CA ASN A 328 20.02 21.16 -18.15
C ASN A 328 18.74 22.02 -18.06
N GLY A 329 18.07 22.04 -16.89
CA GLY A 329 16.90 22.89 -16.62
C GLY A 329 17.24 24.11 -15.79
#